data_AF-A0A3N9NA96-F1
#
_entry.id   AF-A0A3N9NA96-F1
#
_cell.length_a   1.000
_cell.length_b   1.000
_cell.length_c   1.000
_cell.angle_alpha   90.00
_cell.angle_beta   90.00
_cell.angle_gamma   90.00
#
_symmetry.space_group_name_H-M   'P 1'
#
loop_
_entity.id
_entity.type
_entity.pdbx_description
1 polymer ?
#
loop_
_entity_poly.entity_id
_entity_poly.type
_entity_poly.pdbx_seq_one_letter_code
_entity_poly.pdbx_strand_id
1 'polypeptide(L)'
;MVEHQADMEVVGEVLDPIELLEVVKVLSVDVVIITPLKVNGEPRICYQLLQEHPMLKIVILSAEGEAAFLYQSAAAKIRIDEPSHLAIFGAIRKSIR
;
A
#
# COMPACT_ATOMS: atom_id res chain seq x y z
N MET A 1 -0.09 13.86 -7.13
CA MET A 1 -0.54 13.67 -5.75
C MET A 1 -1.99 13.20 -5.75
N VAL A 2 -2.46 12.59 -4.66
CA VAL A 2 -3.77 11.93 -4.59
C VAL A 2 -4.93 12.93 -4.72
N GLU A 3 -4.79 14.16 -4.25
CA GLU A 3 -5.87 15.18 -4.32
C GLU A 3 -6.29 15.56 -5.76
N HIS A 4 -5.50 15.17 -6.75
CA HIS A 4 -5.81 15.37 -8.16
C HIS A 4 -6.48 14.15 -8.82
N GLN A 5 -6.76 13.09 -8.06
CA GLN A 5 -7.40 11.88 -8.56
C GLN A 5 -8.88 11.89 -8.15
N ALA A 6 -9.79 11.81 -9.13
CA ALA A 6 -11.23 11.87 -8.86
C ALA A 6 -11.78 10.58 -8.20
N ASP A 7 -11.00 9.50 -8.22
CA ASP A 7 -11.35 8.16 -7.76
C ASP A 7 -10.53 7.70 -6.55
N MET A 8 -9.79 8.60 -5.91
CA MET A 8 -8.96 8.29 -4.75
C MET A 8 -9.04 9.40 -3.69
N GLU A 9 -9.00 9.00 -2.43
CA GLU A 9 -8.98 9.91 -1.28
C GLU A 9 -7.98 9.41 -0.25
N VAL A 10 -7.27 10.33 0.41
CA VAL A 10 -6.46 10.00 1.59
C VAL A 10 -7.37 10.07 2.81
N VAL A 11 -7.74 8.91 3.35
CA VAL A 11 -8.64 8.80 4.50
C VAL A 11 -7.91 8.80 5.85
N GLY A 12 -6.57 8.68 5.84
CA GLY A 12 -5.75 8.74 7.04
C GLY A 12 -4.26 8.61 6.75
N GLU A 13 -3.44 9.10 7.68
CA GLU A 13 -1.98 8.94 7.70
C GLU A 13 -1.57 8.42 9.07
N VAL A 14 -0.72 7.40 9.10
CA VAL A 14 -0.32 6.71 10.33
C VAL A 14 1.19 6.52 10.34
N LEU A 15 1.83 6.79 11.48
CA LEU A 15 3.27 6.59 11.67
C LEU A 15 3.60 5.30 12.41
N ASP A 16 2.70 4.82 13.28
CA ASP A 16 2.88 3.61 14.06
C ASP A 16 2.27 2.39 13.33
N PRO A 17 3.06 1.36 13.01
CA PRO A 17 2.53 0.11 12.45
C PRO A 17 1.43 -0.53 13.32
N ILE A 18 1.50 -0.41 14.64
CA ILE A 18 0.47 -1.00 15.52
C ILE A 18 -0.87 -0.27 15.34
N GLU A 19 -0.83 1.06 15.26
CA GLU A 19 -2.03 1.88 15.01
C GLU A 19 -2.65 1.57 13.64
N LEU A 20 -1.83 1.28 12.63
CA LEU A 20 -2.29 0.94 11.29
C LEU A 20 -3.23 -0.28 11.29
N LEU A 21 -2.97 -1.28 12.14
CA LEU A 21 -3.84 -2.47 12.25
C LEU A 21 -5.26 -2.10 12.70
N GLU A 22 -5.40 -1.12 13.57
CA GLU A 22 -6.70 -0.67 14.08
C GLU A 22 -7.38 0.30 13.11
N VAL A 23 -6.62 1.22 12.52
CA VAL A 23 -7.16 2.22 11.57
C VAL A 23 -7.73 1.55 10.33
N VAL A 24 -7.06 0.53 9.78
CA VAL A 24 -7.55 -0.23 8.61
C VAL A 24 -8.91 -0.88 8.89
N LYS A 25 -9.13 -1.37 10.12
CA LYS A 25 -10.41 -1.97 10.54
C LYS A 25 -11.53 -0.95 10.61
N VAL A 26 -11.24 0.26 11.11
CA VAL A 26 -12.24 1.30 11.34
C VAL A 26 -12.60 2.04 10.04
N LEU A 27 -11.62 2.41 9.23
CA LEU A 27 -11.81 3.28 8.08
C LEU A 27 -12.20 2.56 6.79
N SER A 28 -12.22 1.21 6.79
CA SER A 28 -12.55 0.40 5.59
C SER A 28 -11.74 0.82 4.36
N VAL A 29 -10.41 0.80 4.48
CA VAL A 29 -9.51 1.28 3.43
C VAL A 29 -9.27 0.21 2.35
N ASP A 30 -9.22 0.64 1.08
CA ASP A 30 -8.91 -0.25 -0.05
C ASP A 30 -7.40 -0.47 -0.23
N VAL A 31 -6.61 0.56 0.09
CA VAL A 31 -5.17 0.60 -0.17
C VAL A 31 -4.43 1.23 1.01
N VAL A 32 -3.30 0.62 1.37
CA VAL A 32 -2.29 1.21 2.27
C VAL A 32 -1.01 1.44 1.49
N ILE A 33 -0.43 2.64 1.62
CA ILE A 33 0.89 2.97 1.08
C ILE A 33 1.89 3.05 2.24
N ILE A 34 2.97 2.27 2.18
CA ILE A 34 4.02 2.21 3.20
C ILE A 34 5.32 2.77 2.62
N THR A 35 5.90 3.74 3.33
CA THR A 35 7.23 4.30 3.03
C THR A 35 8.22 3.87 4.13
N PRO A 36 8.95 2.76 3.96
CA PRO A 36 9.82 2.20 4.99
C PRO A 36 11.03 3.12 5.24
N LEU A 37 11.29 3.38 6.52
CA LEU A 37 12.28 4.38 6.93
C LEU A 37 13.76 3.97 6.81
N LYS A 38 14.09 2.67 6.56
CA LYS A 38 15.47 2.16 6.27
C LYS A 38 15.64 0.64 6.35
N VAL A 39 14.61 -0.14 6.69
CA VAL A 39 14.79 -1.58 6.92
C VAL A 39 14.57 -2.36 5.62
N ASN A 40 15.63 -3.01 5.14
CA ASN A 40 15.54 -3.98 4.06
C ASN A 40 14.68 -5.17 4.51
N GLY A 41 13.48 -5.28 3.95
CA GLY A 41 12.58 -6.40 4.21
C GLY A 41 11.12 -6.04 4.06
N GLU A 42 10.31 -7.03 3.71
CA GLU A 42 8.85 -6.88 3.74
C GLU A 42 8.41 -6.68 5.20
N PRO A 43 7.71 -5.57 5.53
CA PRO A 43 7.21 -5.35 6.88
C PRO A 43 6.30 -6.52 7.28
N ARG A 44 6.61 -7.20 8.39
CA ARG A 44 5.81 -8.34 8.90
C ARG A 44 4.31 -8.01 9.04
N ILE A 45 4.01 -6.73 9.27
CA ILE A 45 2.65 -6.21 9.33
C ILE A 45 1.86 -6.42 8.04
N CYS A 46 2.50 -6.44 6.86
CA CYS A 46 1.82 -6.63 5.58
C CYS A 46 1.14 -8.00 5.51
N TYR A 47 1.84 -9.04 5.99
CA TYR A 47 1.28 -10.38 6.05
C TYR A 47 0.04 -10.41 6.95
N GLN A 48 0.13 -9.81 8.15
CA GLN A 48 -0.99 -9.77 9.08
C GLN A 48 -2.18 -9.00 8.49
N LEU A 49 -1.95 -7.81 7.93
CA LEU A 49 -2.98 -7.00 7.28
C LEU A 49 -3.69 -7.75 6.15
N LEU A 50 -2.95 -8.47 5.30
CA LEU A 50 -3.54 -9.23 4.19
C LEU A 50 -4.28 -10.51 4.63
N GLN A 51 -3.92 -11.07 5.80
CA GLN A 51 -4.65 -12.18 6.40
C GLN A 51 -5.98 -11.70 7.02
N GLU A 52 -5.96 -10.57 7.75
CA GLU A 52 -7.15 -9.99 8.38
C GLU A 52 -8.08 -9.29 7.36
N HIS A 53 -7.50 -8.71 6.31
CA HIS A 53 -8.21 -7.97 5.26
C HIS A 53 -7.81 -8.45 3.85
N PRO A 54 -8.34 -9.58 3.36
CA PRO A 54 -7.92 -10.17 2.09
C PRO A 54 -8.14 -9.29 0.84
N MET A 55 -9.08 -8.34 0.92
CA MET A 55 -9.35 -7.37 -0.15
C MET A 55 -8.37 -6.19 -0.18
N LEU A 56 -7.66 -5.96 0.92
CA LEU A 56 -6.70 -4.86 1.04
C LEU A 56 -5.57 -5.00 0.04
N LYS A 57 -5.13 -3.86 -0.50
CA LYS A 57 -3.93 -3.73 -1.33
C LYS A 57 -2.87 -2.98 -0.54
N ILE A 58 -1.64 -3.46 -0.57
CA ILE A 58 -0.52 -2.79 0.11
C ILE A 58 0.53 -2.41 -0.92
N VAL A 59 0.85 -1.12 -1.04
CA VAL A 59 1.94 -0.61 -1.86
C VAL A 59 3.09 -0.23 -0.94
N ILE A 60 4.27 -0.79 -1.18
CA ILE A 60 5.48 -0.46 -0.42
C ILE A 60 6.46 0.21 -1.35
N LEU A 61 6.88 1.44 -1.03
CA LEU A 61 7.97 2.10 -1.75
C LEU A 61 9.32 1.55 -1.26
N SER A 62 10.30 1.38 -2.14
CA SER A 62 11.67 1.11 -1.69
C SER A 62 12.21 2.34 -0.96
N ALA A 63 13.13 2.14 -0.02
CA ALA A 63 13.71 3.22 0.76
C ALA A 63 14.40 4.29 -0.10
N GLU A 64 14.90 3.89 -1.28
CA GLU A 64 15.57 4.76 -2.24
C GLU A 64 14.62 5.30 -3.32
N GLY A 65 13.34 4.92 -3.30
CA GLY A 65 12.34 5.35 -4.27
C GLY A 65 12.50 4.77 -5.68
N GLU A 66 13.43 3.83 -5.87
CA GLU A 66 13.72 3.22 -7.17
C GLU A 66 12.63 2.25 -7.66
N ALA A 67 11.88 1.67 -6.73
CA ALA A 67 10.83 0.70 -7.03
C ALA A 67 9.68 0.80 -6.03
N ALA A 68 8.50 0.37 -6.46
CA ALA A 68 7.38 0.07 -5.57
C ALA A 68 6.95 -1.38 -5.74
N PHE A 69 6.36 -1.94 -4.68
CA PHE A 69 5.86 -3.31 -4.67
C PHE A 69 4.41 -3.31 -4.24
N LEU A 70 3.55 -3.89 -5.07
CA LEU A 70 2.14 -4.13 -4.76
C LEU A 70 1.97 -5.56 -4.23
N TYR A 71 1.43 -5.65 -3.02
CA TYR A 71 1.10 -6.88 -2.32
C TYR A 71 -0.42 -7.04 -2.23
N GLN A 72 -0.86 -8.29 -2.40
CA GLN A 72 -2.26 -8.67 -2.40
C GLN A 72 -2.40 -10.07 -1.80
N SER A 73 -3.54 -10.35 -1.18
CA SER A 73 -3.80 -11.70 -0.67
C SER A 73 -3.93 -12.70 -1.82
N ALA A 74 -3.31 -13.88 -1.68
CA ALA A 74 -3.34 -14.98 -2.64
C ALA A 74 -2.88 -14.66 -4.08
N ALA A 75 -2.14 -13.57 -4.30
CA ALA A 75 -1.57 -13.24 -5.61
C ALA A 75 -0.05 -12.98 -5.52
N ALA A 76 0.63 -13.10 -6.66
CA ALA A 76 2.05 -12.78 -6.74
C ALA A 76 2.27 -11.27 -6.52
N LYS A 77 3.33 -10.91 -5.79
CA LYS A 77 3.74 -9.51 -5.65
C LYS A 77 4.08 -8.92 -7.03
N ILE A 78 3.64 -7.70 -7.27
CA ILE A 78 3.90 -6.98 -8.52
C ILE A 78 4.95 -5.91 -8.23
N ARG A 79 6.04 -5.94 -9.00
CA ARG A 79 7.07 -4.89 -8.96
C ARG A 79 6.70 -3.78 -9.95
N ILE A 80 6.85 -2.54 -9.51
CA ILE A 80 6.66 -1.32 -10.29
C ILE A 80 8.03 -0.65 -10.34
N ASP A 81 8.71 -0.77 -11.47
CA ASP A 81 9.95 -0.03 -11.73
C ASP A 81 9.63 1.44 -12.00
N GLU A 82 10.50 2.34 -11.55
CA GLU A 82 10.30 3.80 -11.66
C GLU A 82 8.93 4.26 -11.12
N PRO A 83 8.71 4.21 -9.79
CA PRO A 83 7.41 4.35 -9.16
C PRO A 83 6.92 5.80 -9.12
N SER A 84 6.68 6.40 -10.29
CA SER A 84 6.00 7.68 -10.40
C SER A 84 4.59 7.61 -9.83
N HIS A 85 4.02 8.75 -9.41
CA HIS A 85 2.63 8.81 -8.94
C HIS A 85 1.65 8.16 -9.94
N LEU A 86 1.83 8.40 -11.24
CA LEU A 86 0.99 7.82 -12.28
C LEU A 86 1.12 6.30 -12.36
N ALA A 87 2.34 5.77 -12.25
CA ALA A 87 2.59 4.33 -12.25
C ALA A 87 1.94 3.65 -11.04
N ILE A 88 2.10 4.22 -9.86
CA ILE A 88 1.49 3.73 -8.61
C ILE A 88 -0.05 3.74 -8.72
N PHE A 89 -0.65 4.87 -9.09
CA PHE A 89 -2.10 4.98 -9.21
C PHE A 89 -2.66 4.04 -10.29
N GLY A 90 -1.95 3.88 -11.41
CA GLY A 90 -2.30 2.92 -12.45
C GLY A 90 -2.29 1.47 -11.95
N ALA A 91 -1.28 1.10 -11.15
CA ALA A 91 -1.20 -0.23 -10.54
C ALA A 91 -2.34 -0.46 -9.54
N ILE A 92 -2.63 0.52 -8.68
CA ILE A 92 -3.75 0.48 -7.74
C ILE A 92 -5.08 0.24 -8.47
N ARG A 93 -5.39 1.04 -9.49
CA ARG A 93 -6.64 0.90 -10.27
C ARG A 93 -6.79 -0.45 -10.93
N LYS A 94 -5.70 -1.03 -11.45
CA LYS A 94 -5.72 -2.37 -12.05
C LYS A 94 -5.97 -3.47 -11.02
N SER A 95 -5.64 -3.21 -9.76
CA SER A 95 -5.66 -4.19 -8.67
C SER A 95 -6.98 -4.30 -7.91
N ILE A 96 -7.82 -3.25 -7.99
CA ILE A 96 -9.14 -3.15 -7.33
C ILE A 96 -10.28 -3.69 -8.22
N ARG A 97 -9.98 -4.02 -9.49
CA ARG A 97 -10.96 -4.58 -10.44
C ARG A 97 -11.31 -6.02 -10.18
#